data_AF-A0A520SXZ4-F1
#
_entry.id   AF-A0A520SXZ4-F1
#
_cell.length_a   1.000
_cell.length_b   1.000
_cell.length_c   1.000
_cell.angle_alpha   90.00
_cell.angle_beta   90.00
_cell.angle_gamma   90.00
#
_symmetry.space_group_name_H-M   'P 1'
#
loop_
_entity.id
_entity.type
_entity.pdbx_description
1 polymer ?
#
loop_
_entity_poly.entity_id
_entity_poly.type
_entity_poly.pdbx_seq_one_letter_code
_entity_poly.pdbx_strand_id
1 'polypeptide(L)'
;SSKTTVVEAKNATKAKINHGFSVDDIRAAGNKDFLEKNPKVKKFLEAASIPLADISAQNLKMFKGEKSEADVKRHAEEWIKANQSTFDSWIEKAQN
;
A
#
# COMPACT_ATOMS: atom_id res chain seq x y z
N SER A 1 -14.75 -0.66 -20.93
CA SER A 1 -13.59 0.19 -21.29
C SER A 1 -13.37 1.17 -20.16
N SER A 2 -12.28 1.05 -19.39
CA SER A 2 -11.94 2.03 -18.36
C SER A 2 -11.65 3.37 -19.04
N LYS A 3 -12.47 4.38 -18.77
CA LYS A 3 -12.24 5.73 -19.28
C LYS A 3 -11.06 6.33 -18.53
N THR A 4 -9.92 6.47 -19.18
CA THR A 4 -8.77 7.17 -18.63
C THR A 4 -9.07 8.67 -18.55
N THR A 5 -8.62 9.30 -17.48
CA THR A 5 -8.86 10.71 -17.21
C THR A 5 -7.74 11.59 -17.75
N VAL A 6 -8.12 12.75 -18.27
CA VAL A 6 -7.19 13.82 -18.60
C VAL A 6 -6.88 14.59 -17.32
N VAL A 7 -5.61 14.69 -16.95
CA VAL A 7 -5.16 15.35 -15.72
C VAL A 7 -4.19 16.48 -16.02
N GLU A 8 -4.09 17.44 -15.10
CA GLU A 8 -3.07 18.47 -15.13
C GLU A 8 -1.74 17.91 -14.64
N ALA A 9 -0.66 18.16 -15.37
CA ALA A 9 0.66 17.63 -15.06
C ALA A 9 1.67 18.77 -15.06
N LYS A 10 2.19 19.10 -13.87
CA LYS A 10 3.04 20.28 -13.62
C LYS A 10 4.32 20.34 -14.45
N ASN A 11 4.79 19.19 -14.97
CA ASN A 11 6.02 19.05 -15.76
C ASN A 11 5.78 18.43 -17.15
N ALA A 12 4.54 18.45 -17.65
CA ALA A 12 4.25 17.94 -18.99
C ALA A 12 4.40 19.05 -20.05
N THR A 13 4.78 18.66 -21.28
CA THR A 13 4.82 19.56 -22.44
C THR A 13 3.44 20.07 -22.87
N LYS A 14 2.35 19.47 -22.34
CA LYS A 14 0.97 19.93 -22.50
C LYS A 14 0.37 20.20 -21.12
N ALA A 15 -0.44 21.25 -21.00
CA ALA A 15 -1.10 21.61 -19.74
C ALA A 15 -2.01 20.51 -19.18
N LYS A 16 -2.58 19.68 -20.08
CA LYS A 16 -3.43 18.54 -19.75
C LYS A 16 -3.00 17.33 -20.57
N ILE A 17 -2.83 16.18 -19.92
CA ILE A 17 -2.41 14.94 -20.57
C ILE A 17 -3.28 13.77 -20.14
N ASN A 18 -3.48 12.82 -21.06
CA ASN A 18 -4.01 11.51 -20.76
C ASN A 18 -2.82 10.55 -20.69
N HIS A 19 -2.59 9.94 -19.52
CA HIS A 19 -1.45 9.05 -19.30
C HIS A 19 -1.62 7.67 -19.95
N GLY A 20 -2.78 7.36 -20.55
CA GLY A 20 -3.06 6.06 -21.18
C GLY A 20 -3.50 4.98 -20.19
N PHE A 21 -3.45 5.26 -18.88
CA PHE A 21 -3.86 4.37 -17.80
C PHE A 21 -4.72 5.14 -16.78
N SER A 22 -5.62 4.44 -16.09
CA SER A 22 -6.31 4.97 -14.92
C SER A 22 -5.34 5.06 -13.74
N VAL A 23 -5.73 5.80 -12.69
CA VAL A 23 -5.00 5.73 -11.41
C VAL A 23 -5.14 4.31 -10.87
N ASP A 24 -4.00 3.63 -10.71
CA ASP A 24 -3.95 2.27 -10.16
C ASP A 24 -4.03 2.29 -8.63
N ASP A 25 -4.59 1.21 -8.09
CA ASP A 25 -4.78 1.01 -6.66
C ASP A 25 -4.21 -0.36 -6.26
N ILE A 26 -3.43 -0.41 -5.19
CA ILE A 26 -2.82 -1.64 -4.67
C ILE A 26 -3.75 -2.20 -3.60
N ARG A 27 -4.23 -3.44 -3.82
CA ARG A 27 -5.17 -4.09 -2.90
C ARG A 27 -4.64 -5.39 -2.38
N ALA A 28 -4.88 -5.65 -1.10
CA ALA A 28 -4.70 -6.97 -0.53
C ALA A 28 -5.70 -7.94 -1.17
N ALA A 29 -5.23 -9.15 -1.49
CA ALA A 29 -6.06 -10.26 -1.93
C ALA A 29 -5.80 -11.46 -1.03
N GLY A 30 -6.83 -12.29 -0.81
CA GLY A 30 -6.73 -13.48 0.01
C GLY A 30 -7.67 -14.57 -0.47
N ASN A 31 -7.37 -15.82 -0.10
CA ASN A 31 -8.24 -16.96 -0.38
C ASN A 31 -9.59 -16.78 0.34
N LYS A 32 -10.69 -17.03 -0.39
CA LYS A 32 -12.05 -16.81 0.10
C LYS A 32 -12.36 -17.61 1.36
N ASP A 33 -12.16 -18.93 1.33
CA ASP A 33 -12.45 -19.82 2.46
C ASP A 33 -11.61 -19.47 3.69
N PHE A 34 -10.36 -19.05 3.48
CA PHE A 34 -9.49 -18.59 4.56
C PHE A 34 -10.04 -17.32 5.22
N LEU A 35 -10.46 -16.32 4.43
CA LEU A 35 -10.99 -15.06 4.95
C LEU A 35 -12.36 -15.23 5.62
N GLU A 36 -13.18 -16.18 5.15
CA GLU A 36 -14.45 -16.54 5.80
C GLU A 36 -14.22 -17.19 7.17
N LYS A 37 -13.19 -18.05 7.29
CA LYS A 37 -12.80 -18.66 8.57
C LYS A 37 -12.06 -17.70 9.51
N ASN A 38 -11.50 -16.61 8.98
CA ASN A 38 -10.68 -15.65 9.73
C ASN A 38 -11.19 -14.21 9.53
N PRO A 39 -12.39 -13.86 10.05
CA PRO A 39 -13.02 -12.57 9.80
C PRO A 39 -12.19 -11.38 10.31
N LYS A 40 -11.40 -11.56 11.38
CA LYS A 40 -10.48 -10.52 11.88
C LYS A 40 -9.38 -10.20 10.88
N VAL A 41 -8.84 -11.21 10.18
CA VAL A 41 -7.83 -11.00 9.14
C VAL A 41 -8.45 -10.25 7.96
N LYS A 42 -9.67 -10.63 7.56
CA LYS A 42 -10.40 -9.90 6.51
C LYS A 42 -10.55 -8.41 6.86
N LYS A 43 -11.04 -8.09 8.07
CA LYS A 43 -11.19 -6.70 8.53
C LYS A 43 -9.86 -5.96 8.61
N PHE A 44 -8.80 -6.62 9.06
CA PHE A 44 -7.45 -6.04 9.04
C PHE A 44 -7.02 -5.66 7.61
N LEU A 45 -7.16 -6.58 6.65
CA LEU A 45 -6.79 -6.33 5.25
C LEU A 45 -7.66 -5.26 4.57
N GLU A 46 -8.91 -5.10 4.99
CA GLU A 46 -9.80 -4.02 4.52
C GLU A 46 -9.42 -2.65 5.10
N ALA A 47 -8.87 -2.63 6.33
CA ALA A 47 -8.49 -1.40 7.01
C ALA A 47 -7.07 -0.93 6.70
N ALA A 48 -6.14 -1.87 6.49
CA ALA A 48 -4.72 -1.58 6.32
C ALA A 48 -4.44 -0.89 4.98
N SER A 49 -3.70 0.22 5.03
CA SER A 49 -3.28 0.95 3.83
C SER A 49 -1.95 1.64 4.07
N ILE A 50 -0.96 1.37 3.23
CA ILE A 50 0.38 1.96 3.32
C ILE A 50 0.50 3.05 2.25
N PRO A 51 0.95 4.28 2.59
CA PRO A 51 1.16 5.32 1.59
C PRO A 51 2.12 4.90 0.48
N LEU A 52 1.82 5.25 -0.77
CA LEU A 52 2.66 4.92 -1.93
C LEU A 52 4.10 5.45 -1.80
N ALA A 53 4.28 6.59 -1.14
CA ALA A 53 5.60 7.17 -0.86
C ALA A 53 6.44 6.26 0.03
N ASP A 54 5.84 5.62 1.03
CA ASP A 54 6.54 4.72 1.95
C ASP A 54 6.91 3.40 1.26
N ILE A 55 6.01 2.88 0.42
CA ILE A 55 6.29 1.72 -0.45
C ILE A 55 7.48 2.02 -1.36
N SER A 56 7.50 3.21 -1.98
CA SER A 56 8.59 3.65 -2.85
C SER A 56 9.92 3.80 -2.10
N ALA A 57 9.88 4.34 -0.87
CA ALA A 57 11.05 4.47 -0.02
C ALA A 57 11.61 3.10 0.40
N GLN A 58 10.74 2.14 0.74
CA GLN A 58 11.14 0.77 1.08
C GLN A 58 11.74 0.04 -0.14
N ASN A 59 11.13 0.16 -1.33
CA ASN A 59 11.67 -0.36 -2.58
C ASN A 59 13.05 0.22 -2.91
N LEU A 60 13.28 1.51 -2.64
CA LEU A 60 14.59 2.13 -2.82
C LEU A 60 15.65 1.55 -1.87
N LYS A 61 15.31 1.25 -0.61
CA LYS A 61 16.21 0.56 0.32
C LYS A 61 16.60 -0.83 -0.22
N MET A 62 15.62 -1.60 -0.70
CA MET A 62 15.86 -2.91 -1.31
C MET A 62 16.75 -2.82 -2.56
N PHE A 63 16.49 -1.85 -3.44
CA PHE A 63 17.31 -1.59 -4.62
C PHE A 63 18.77 -1.27 -4.26
N LYS A 64 18.98 -0.53 -3.15
CA LYS A 64 20.32 -0.19 -2.63
C LYS A 64 21.02 -1.33 -1.88
N GLY A 65 20.38 -2.49 -1.72
CA GLY A 65 21.01 -3.71 -1.20
C GLY A 65 20.38 -4.30 0.05
N GLU A 66 19.47 -3.58 0.73
CA GLU A 66 18.76 -4.06 1.92
C GLU A 66 17.57 -4.96 1.53
N LYS A 67 17.84 -6.11 0.93
CA LYS A 67 16.83 -7.00 0.30
C LYS A 67 16.76 -8.41 0.90
N SER A 68 17.46 -8.65 2.00
CA SER A 68 17.33 -9.92 2.73
C SER A 68 15.98 -9.97 3.48
N GLU A 69 15.52 -11.16 3.85
CA GLU A 69 14.32 -11.32 4.68
C GLU A 69 14.44 -10.56 6.01
N ALA A 70 15.63 -10.57 6.61
CA ALA A 70 15.93 -9.83 7.83
C ALA A 70 15.80 -8.32 7.64
N ASP A 71 16.26 -7.79 6.49
CA ASP A 71 16.12 -6.38 6.16
C ASP A 71 14.65 -5.99 5.96
N VAL A 72 13.89 -6.78 5.21
CA VAL A 72 12.46 -6.52 4.98
C VAL A 72 11.69 -6.54 6.29
N LYS A 73 11.96 -7.51 7.18
CA LYS A 73 11.36 -7.56 8.52
C LYS A 73 11.72 -6.33 9.34
N ARG A 74 13.00 -5.93 9.34
CA ARG A 74 13.46 -4.72 10.03
C ARG A 74 12.78 -3.45 9.47
N HIS A 75 12.62 -3.33 8.15
CA HIS A 75 11.91 -2.19 7.53
C HIS A 75 10.45 -2.12 7.99
N ALA A 76 9.77 -3.26 8.05
CA ALA A 76 8.39 -3.33 8.52
C ALA A 76 8.28 -2.91 10.00
N GLU A 77 9.18 -3.42 10.87
CA GLU A 77 9.22 -3.05 12.29
C GLU A 77 9.52 -1.55 12.49
N GLU A 78 10.49 -1.00 11.75
CA GLU A 78 10.80 0.43 11.74
C GLU A 78 9.59 1.27 11.32
N TRP A 79 8.88 0.85 10.26
CA TRP A 79 7.70 1.56 9.76
C TRP A 79 6.55 1.52 10.77
N ILE A 80 6.27 0.35 11.37
CA ILE A 80 5.23 0.20 12.40
C ILE A 80 5.56 1.11 13.60
N LYS A 81 6.81 1.09 14.07
CA LYS A 81 7.24 1.95 15.20
C LYS A 81 7.05 3.44 14.91
N ALA A 82 7.34 3.87 13.68
CA ALA A 82 7.16 5.26 13.26
C ALA A 82 5.67 5.62 13.03
N ASN A 83 4.81 4.64 12.78
CA ASN A 83 3.40 4.82 12.43
C ASN A 83 2.47 4.08 13.42
N GLN A 84 2.87 4.01 14.69
CA GLN A 84 2.25 3.11 15.67
C GLN A 84 0.75 3.37 15.81
N SER A 85 0.32 4.62 15.90
CA SER A 85 -1.11 4.97 16.00
C SER A 85 -1.91 4.55 14.76
N THR A 86 -1.33 4.70 13.57
CA THR A 86 -1.95 4.23 12.32
C THR A 86 -2.10 2.72 12.33
N PHE A 87 -1.04 1.98 12.66
CA PHE A 87 -1.06 0.53 12.73
C PHE A 87 -2.06 0.03 13.79
N ASP A 88 -2.05 0.62 14.98
CA ASP A 88 -2.95 0.27 16.08
C ASP A 88 -4.42 0.50 15.68
N SER A 89 -4.70 1.54 14.90
CA SER A 89 -6.06 1.78 14.37
C SER A 89 -6.55 0.66 13.45
N TRP A 90 -5.66 -0.01 12.72
CA TRP A 90 -6.01 -1.17 11.90
C TRP A 90 -6.30 -2.39 12.76
N ILE A 91 -5.52 -2.59 13.83
CA ILE A 91 -5.74 -3.66 14.80
C ILE A 91 -7.08 -3.46 15.50
N GLU A 92 -7.38 -2.25 15.96
CA GLU A 92 -8.67 -1.93 16.60
C GLU A 92 -9.85 -2.25 15.67
N LYS A 93 -9.81 -1.78 14.41
CA LYS A 93 -10.81 -2.09 13.39
C LYS A 93 -10.94 -3.59 13.10
N ALA A 94 -9.87 -4.36 13.27
CA ALA A 94 -9.88 -5.80 13.07
C ALA A 94 -10.49 -6.58 14.25
N GLN A 95 -10.48 -6.01 15.46
CA GLN A 95 -11.03 -6.65 16.66
C GLN A 95 -12.54 -6.43 16.82
N ASN A 96 -13.03 -5.26 16.41
CA ASN A 96 -14.45 -4.88 16.38
C ASN A 96 -15.15 -5.51 15.18
#